data_AF-A0A6L5X8X6-F1
#
_entry.id   AF-A0A6L5X8X6-F1
#
_cell.length_a   1.000
_cell.length_b   1.000
_cell.length_c   1.000
_cell.angle_alpha   90.00
_cell.angle_beta   90.00
_cell.angle_gamma   90.00
#
_symmetry.space_group_name_H-M   'P 1'
#
loop_
_entity.id
_entity.type
_entity.pdbx_description
1 polymer ?
#
loop_
_entity_poly.entity_id
_entity_poly.type
_entity_poly.pdbx_seq_one_letter_code
_entity_poly.pdbx_strand_id
1 'polypeptide(L)'
;MSSRSAKYYQTHPKARAKKKAYDTEFNSKPEQVKKRGELKKANAEHDKKYGKASRRGKDLSHTSRGLVYKKSSVNRGSKSDSAGDRRARGGKK
;
A
#
# COMPACT_ATOMS: atom_id res chain seq x y z
N MET A 1 -7.28 10.83 -15.11
CA MET A 1 -6.07 11.60 -15.44
C MET A 1 -4.85 10.98 -14.77
N SER A 2 -3.73 10.82 -15.48
CA SER A 2 -2.48 10.28 -14.91
C SER A 2 -1.81 11.29 -13.97
N SER A 3 -1.23 10.80 -12.86
CA SER A 3 -0.49 11.65 -11.91
C SER A 3 0.75 12.28 -12.56
N ARG A 4 1.26 13.38 -11.97
CA ARG A 4 2.49 14.06 -12.45
C ARG A 4 3.67 13.09 -12.58
N SER A 5 3.86 12.20 -11.60
CA SER A 5 4.91 11.19 -11.63
C SER A 5 4.69 10.12 -12.69
N ALA A 6 3.45 9.70 -12.93
CA ALA A 6 3.13 8.75 -14.00
C ALA A 6 3.45 9.33 -15.38
N LYS A 7 3.07 10.60 -15.63
CA LYS A 7 3.42 11.32 -16.87
C LYS A 7 4.94 11.44 -17.05
N TYR A 8 5.66 11.74 -15.97
CA TYR A 8 7.13 11.83 -16.00
C TYR A 8 7.79 10.52 -16.46
N TYR A 9 7.40 9.38 -15.88
CA TYR A 9 7.98 8.09 -16.27
C TYR A 9 7.55 7.59 -17.65
N GLN A 10 6.49 8.15 -18.25
CA GLN A 10 6.10 7.84 -19.63
C GLN A 10 7.08 8.46 -20.63
N THR A 11 7.53 9.69 -20.39
CA THR A 11 8.44 10.42 -21.30
C THR A 11 9.92 10.24 -20.96
N HIS A 12 10.25 9.71 -19.78
CA HIS A 12 11.63 9.51 -19.31
C HIS A 12 11.97 8.02 -19.12
N PRO A 13 12.29 7.28 -20.21
CA PRO A 13 12.49 5.83 -20.16
C PRO A 13 13.66 5.41 -19.27
N LYS A 14 14.75 6.19 -19.24
CA LYS A 14 15.91 5.94 -18.35
C LYS A 14 15.52 6.02 -16.87
N ALA A 15 14.74 7.05 -16.49
CA ALA A 15 14.26 7.21 -15.12
C ALA A 15 13.29 6.08 -14.73
N ARG A 16 12.43 5.66 -15.66
CA ARG A 16 11.52 4.52 -15.46
C ARG A 16 12.29 3.22 -15.27
N ALA A 17 13.33 2.97 -16.07
CA ALA A 17 14.19 1.78 -15.94
C ALA A 17 14.89 1.75 -14.58
N LYS A 18 15.47 2.87 -14.14
CA LYS A 18 16.10 3.00 -12.81
C LYS A 18 15.12 2.69 -11.68
N LYS A 19 13.92 3.26 -11.73
CA LYS A 19 12.86 2.98 -10.75
C LYS A 19 12.46 1.51 -10.76
N LYS A 20 12.25 0.92 -11.94
CA LYS A 20 11.88 -0.50 -12.08
C LYS A 20 12.95 -1.41 -11.48
N ALA A 21 14.24 -1.13 -11.70
CA ALA A 21 15.33 -1.90 -11.13
C ALA A 21 15.28 -1.87 -9.59
N TYR A 22 15.20 -0.66 -9.01
CA TYR A 22 15.06 -0.48 -7.56
C TYR A 22 13.82 -1.17 -6.98
N ASP A 23 12.64 -0.98 -7.61
CA ASP A 23 11.40 -1.59 -7.16
C ASP A 23 11.49 -3.12 -7.20
N THR A 24 12.13 -3.68 -8.23
CA THR A 24 12.36 -5.14 -8.35
C THR A 24 13.23 -5.64 -7.19
N GLU A 25 14.37 -5.00 -6.97
CA GLU A 25 15.30 -5.35 -5.89
C GLU A 25 14.62 -5.26 -4.51
N PHE A 26 13.97 -4.13 -4.21
CA PHE A 26 13.28 -3.92 -2.95
C PHE A 26 12.18 -4.97 -2.71
N ASN A 27 11.35 -5.26 -3.72
CA ASN A 27 10.27 -6.24 -3.60
C ASN A 27 10.73 -7.70 -3.54
N SER A 28 11.99 -7.96 -3.90
CA SER A 28 12.63 -9.28 -3.81
C SER A 28 13.22 -9.55 -2.43
N LYS A 29 13.37 -8.54 -1.58
CA LYS A 29 13.86 -8.69 -0.21
C LYS A 29 12.99 -9.68 0.57
N PRO A 30 13.57 -10.60 1.36
CA PRO A 30 12.82 -11.59 2.14
C PRO A 30 11.72 -11.01 3.01
N GLU A 31 11.97 -9.84 3.61
CA GLU A 31 10.98 -9.11 4.42
C GLU A 31 9.74 -8.69 3.62
N GLN A 32 9.93 -8.19 2.38
CA GLN A 32 8.82 -7.82 1.51
C GLN A 32 8.05 -9.05 1.02
N VAL A 33 8.75 -10.14 0.73
CA VAL A 33 8.14 -11.43 0.37
C VAL A 33 7.29 -11.96 1.53
N LYS A 34 7.84 -11.97 2.75
CA LYS A 34 7.14 -12.39 3.98
C LYS A 34 5.89 -11.53 4.21
N LYS A 35 6.04 -10.20 4.18
CA LYS A 35 4.92 -9.25 4.32
C LYS A 35 3.81 -9.51 3.30
N ARG A 36 4.16 -9.75 2.04
CA ARG A 36 3.19 -10.09 0.99
C ARG A 36 2.49 -11.42 1.26
N GLY A 37 3.20 -12.41 1.80
CA GLY A 37 2.64 -13.68 2.25
C GLY A 37 1.61 -13.50 3.36
N GLU A 38 1.96 -12.74 4.40
CA GLU A 38 1.07 -12.41 5.53
C GLU A 38 -0.21 -11.72 5.06
N LEU A 39 -0.10 -10.72 4.19
CA LEU A 39 -1.25 -10.00 3.65
C LEU A 39 -2.13 -10.89 2.75
N LYS A 40 -1.54 -11.78 1.96
CA LYS A 40 -2.30 -12.76 1.16
C LYS A 40 -3.06 -13.73 2.07
N LYS A 41 -2.42 -14.22 3.13
CA LYS A 41 -3.05 -15.11 4.11
C LYS A 41 -4.23 -14.44 4.80
N ALA A 42 -4.04 -13.21 5.30
CA ALA A 42 -5.11 -12.42 5.92
C ALA A 42 -6.29 -12.17 4.96
N ASN A 43 -6.02 -11.88 3.68
CA ASN A 43 -7.06 -11.75 2.67
C ASN A 43 -7.81 -13.06 2.44
N ALA A 44 -7.10 -14.19 2.34
CA ALA A 44 -7.69 -15.50 2.12
C ALA A 44 -8.57 -15.94 3.31
N GLU A 45 -8.12 -15.74 4.54
CA GLU A 45 -8.89 -16.04 5.75
C GLU A 45 -10.16 -15.19 5.85
N HIS A 46 -10.06 -13.90 5.53
CA HIS A 46 -11.23 -13.02 5.48
C HIS A 46 -12.21 -13.43 4.37
N ASP A 47 -11.70 -13.71 3.18
CA ASP A 47 -12.52 -14.12 2.03
C ASP A 47 -13.23 -15.46 2.30
N LYS A 48 -12.60 -16.39 3.04
CA LYS A 48 -13.25 -17.63 3.52
C LYS A 48 -14.41 -17.36 4.49
N LYS A 49 -14.28 -16.37 5.37
CA LYS A 49 -15.27 -16.08 6.42
C LYS A 49 -16.44 -15.23 5.93
N TYR A 50 -16.18 -14.24 5.07
CA TYR A 50 -17.16 -13.22 4.70
C TYR A 50 -17.40 -13.11 3.19
N GLY A 51 -16.71 -13.91 2.38
CA GLY A 51 -16.76 -13.86 0.92
C GLY A 51 -15.96 -12.69 0.33
N LYS A 52 -15.44 -12.87 -0.89
CA LYS A 52 -14.59 -11.87 -1.59
C LYS A 52 -15.27 -10.51 -1.79
N ALA A 53 -16.59 -10.47 -1.91
CA ALA A 53 -17.35 -9.24 -2.12
C ALA A 53 -17.32 -8.30 -0.89
N SER A 54 -17.12 -8.84 0.31
CA SER A 54 -17.17 -8.09 1.58
C SER A 54 -16.07 -7.01 1.72
N ARG A 55 -14.98 -7.16 0.97
CA ARG A 55 -13.86 -6.20 0.91
C ARG A 55 -13.86 -5.31 -0.34
N ARG A 56 -14.92 -5.32 -1.14
CA ARG A 56 -15.05 -4.41 -2.29
C ARG A 56 -15.01 -2.95 -1.83
N GLY A 57 -14.13 -2.15 -2.42
CA GLY A 57 -13.92 -0.74 -2.02
C GLY A 57 -13.22 -0.56 -0.66
N LYS A 58 -12.67 -1.64 -0.09
CA LYS A 58 -11.92 -1.62 1.15
C LYS A 58 -10.49 -2.11 0.93
N ASP A 59 -9.55 -1.49 1.64
CA ASP A 59 -8.15 -1.88 1.69
C ASP A 59 -7.83 -2.47 3.08
N LEU A 60 -6.93 -3.46 3.12
CA LEU A 60 -6.41 -3.99 4.38
C LEU A 60 -5.43 -2.98 4.99
N SER A 61 -5.89 -2.25 5.99
CA SER A 61 -5.18 -1.15 6.63
C SER A 61 -4.32 -1.67 7.78
N HIS A 62 -3.08 -1.19 7.88
CA HIS A 62 -2.20 -1.49 9.02
C HIS A 62 -2.46 -0.47 10.11
N THR A 63 -3.13 -0.89 11.18
CA THR A 63 -3.47 -0.03 12.31
C THR A 63 -2.66 -0.39 13.55
N SER A 64 -2.65 0.47 14.56
CA SER A 64 -2.10 0.16 15.90
C SER A 64 -2.77 -1.05 16.57
N ARG A 65 -3.98 -1.42 16.11
CA ARG A 65 -4.74 -2.59 16.59
C ARG A 65 -4.61 -3.81 15.66
N GLY A 66 -3.65 -3.78 14.72
CA GLY A 66 -3.45 -4.83 13.73
C GLY A 66 -4.11 -4.54 12.37
N LEU A 67 -4.32 -5.58 11.58
CA LEU A 67 -4.84 -5.50 10.21
C LEU A 67 -6.37 -5.38 10.20
N VAL A 68 -6.89 -4.29 9.63
CA VAL A 68 -8.34 -4.01 9.58
C VAL A 68 -8.75 -3.54 8.19
N TYR A 69 -9.87 -4.06 7.67
CA TYR A 69 -10.44 -3.54 6.42
C TYR A 69 -11.12 -2.19 6.62
N LYS A 70 -10.70 -1.19 5.85
CA LYS A 70 -11.30 0.15 5.85
C LYS A 70 -11.57 0.61 4.42
N LYS A 71 -12.48 1.56 4.23
CA LYS A 71 -12.69 2.19 2.92
C LYS A 71 -11.35 2.68 2.36
N SER A 72 -11.05 2.37 1.11
CA SER A 72 -9.75 2.67 0.50
C SER A 72 -9.38 4.17 0.56
N SER A 73 -10.38 5.05 0.45
CA SER A 73 -10.22 6.50 0.57
C SER A 73 -9.75 6.95 1.96
N VAL A 74 -10.20 6.25 3.01
CA VAL A 74 -9.80 6.53 4.41
C VAL A 74 -8.39 6.03 4.68
N ASN A 75 -8.03 4.85 4.14
CA ASN A 75 -6.70 4.26 4.35
C ASN A 75 -5.58 5.08 3.68
N ARG A 76 -5.74 5.46 2.40
CA ARG A 76 -4.67 6.07 1.58
C ARG A 76 -4.21 7.46 2.02
N GLY A 77 -4.84 8.05 3.02
CA GLY A 77 -4.47 9.34 3.62
C GLY A 77 -4.61 9.36 5.14
N SER A 78 -4.67 8.19 5.78
CA SER A 78 -4.90 8.08 7.21
C SER A 78 -3.74 8.68 8.00
N LYS A 79 -4.06 9.66 8.86
CA LYS A 79 -3.11 10.30 9.77
C LYS A 79 -3.05 9.62 11.14
N SER A 80 -3.85 8.59 11.38
CA SER A 80 -4.03 8.01 12.72
C SER A 80 -3.78 6.51 12.79
N ASP A 81 -3.70 5.80 11.66
CA ASP A 81 -3.62 4.34 11.68
C ASP A 81 -2.30 3.81 12.23
N SER A 82 -1.19 4.51 12.02
CA SER A 82 0.10 4.19 12.65
C SER A 82 0.75 5.45 13.19
N ALA A 83 1.54 5.31 14.27
CA ALA A 83 2.17 6.44 14.95
C ALA A 83 3.02 7.29 13.98
N GLY A 84 3.71 6.66 13.01
CA GLY A 84 4.44 7.29 11.89
C GLY A 84 5.32 8.49 12.27
N ASP A 85 5.98 9.12 11.29
CA ASP A 85 6.50 10.47 11.52
C ASP A 85 5.34 11.47 11.35
N ARG A 86 4.96 12.17 12.42
CA ARG A 86 3.90 13.20 12.37
C ARG A 86 4.21 14.31 11.37
N ARG A 87 5.49 14.63 11.15
CA ARG A 87 5.97 15.64 10.20
C ARG A 87 5.72 15.24 8.75
N ALA A 88 5.64 13.93 8.47
CA ALA A 88 5.34 13.41 7.14
C ALA A 88 3.84 13.38 6.79
N ARG A 89 2.95 13.72 7.74
CA ARG A 89 1.48 13.55 7.59
C ARG A 89 0.77 14.67 6.82
N GLY A 90 1.50 15.63 6.26
CA GLY A 90 0.92 16.70 5.44
C GLY A 90 -0.11 17.53 6.20
N GLY A 91 0.39 18.46 7.00
CA GLY A 91 -0.35 19.54 7.63
C GLY A 91 0.67 20.64 7.89
N LYS A 92 0.36 21.89 7.56
CA LYS A 92 1.28 23.02 7.78
C LYS A 92 1.75 23.00 9.24
N LYS A 93 3.06 23.27 9.43
CA LYS A 93 3.60 23.73 10.71
C LYS A 93 2.78 24.93 11.20
#